data_AF-A0A951FEC9-F1
#
_entry.id   AF-A0A951FEC9-F1
#
_cell.length_a   1.000
_cell.length_b   1.000
_cell.length_c   1.000
_cell.angle_alpha   90.00
_cell.angle_beta   90.00
_cell.angle_gamma   90.00
#
_symmetry.space_group_name_H-M   'P 1'
#
loop_
_entity.id
_entity.type
_entity.pdbx_description
1 polymer ?
#
loop_
_entity_poly.entity_id
_entity_poly.type
_entity_poly.pdbx_seq_one_letter_code
_entity_poly.pdbx_strand_id
1 'polypeptide(L)'
;MRKGGSVLFQPQQKIVFVGDSITDAGRREASPYGAGYVNQVRSLILARYPELGLCFVNRGVSGDTTRHLVDRWERDVIAEQPDWLVLMI
;
A
#
# COMPACT_ATOMS: atom_id res chain seq x y z
N MET A 1 -27.50 3.43 16.41
CA MET A 1 -26.55 3.70 15.28
C MET A 1 -25.20 4.08 15.87
N ARG A 2 -24.15 3.27 15.68
CA ARG A 2 -22.79 3.65 16.10
C ARG A 2 -22.36 4.86 15.26
N LYS A 3 -21.99 5.97 15.91
CA LYS A 3 -21.32 7.10 15.25
C LYS A 3 -20.09 6.54 14.54
N GLY A 4 -20.15 6.44 13.21
CA GLY A 4 -19.02 5.99 12.40
C GLY A 4 -17.88 6.98 12.64
N GLY A 5 -16.76 6.50 13.17
CA GLY A 5 -15.54 7.31 13.23
C GLY A 5 -15.22 7.79 11.82
N SER A 6 -14.86 9.06 11.69
CA SER A 6 -14.42 9.66 10.44
C SER A 6 -13.35 8.78 9.80
N VAL A 7 -13.53 8.41 8.53
CA VAL A 7 -12.53 7.64 7.79
C VAL A 7 -11.28 8.50 7.63
N LEU A 8 -10.09 7.91 7.79
CA LEU A 8 -8.81 8.63 7.77
C LEU A 8 -8.50 9.22 6.39
N PHE A 9 -8.90 8.53 5.33
CA PHE A 9 -8.56 8.86 3.95
C PHE A 9 -9.54 9.86 3.34
N GLN A 10 -9.02 10.74 2.49
CA GLN A 10 -9.82 11.61 1.64
C GLN A 10 -10.04 10.95 0.27
N PRO A 11 -11.09 11.36 -0.47
CA PRO A 11 -11.31 10.88 -1.82
C PRO A 11 -10.08 11.07 -2.74
N GLN A 12 -9.89 10.12 -3.65
CA GLN A 12 -8.87 10.11 -4.71
C GLN A 12 -7.40 10.10 -4.24
N GLN A 13 -7.15 9.82 -2.96
CA GLN A 13 -5.78 9.72 -2.44
C GLN A 13 -5.05 8.46 -2.91
N LYS A 14 -3.72 8.58 -3.06
CA LYS A 14 -2.80 7.47 -3.36
C LYS A 14 -2.12 6.96 -2.09
N ILE A 15 -2.24 5.65 -1.87
CA ILE A 15 -1.60 4.92 -0.78
C ILE A 15 -0.53 4.00 -1.34
N VAL A 16 0.73 4.24 -0.98
CA VAL A 16 1.88 3.42 -1.36
C VAL A 16 2.30 2.55 -0.20
N PHE A 17 2.40 1.23 -0.44
CA PHE A 17 2.94 0.25 0.48
C PHE A 17 4.36 -0.12 0.04
N VAL A 18 5.33 0.00 0.94
CA VAL A 18 6.74 -0.33 0.67
C VAL A 18 7.31 -1.18 1.80
N GLY A 19 8.17 -2.14 1.47
CA GLY A 19 8.67 -3.07 2.46
C GLY A 19 9.35 -4.30 1.88
N ASP A 20 9.50 -5.31 2.73
CA ASP A 20 10.11 -6.60 2.44
C ASP A 20 9.15 -7.62 1.78
N SER A 21 9.43 -8.91 1.99
CA SER A 21 8.65 -10.05 1.49
C SER A 21 7.22 -10.07 2.00
N ILE A 22 6.94 -9.59 3.21
CA ILE A 22 5.59 -9.58 3.77
C ILE A 22 4.75 -8.53 3.03
N THR A 23 5.37 -7.41 2.62
CA THR A 23 4.72 -6.40 1.77
C THR A 23 4.64 -6.85 0.31
N ASP A 24 5.69 -7.47 -0.25
CA ASP A 24 5.69 -8.00 -1.63
C ASP A 24 4.57 -9.04 -1.80
N ALA A 25 4.57 -10.07 -0.94
CA ALA A 25 3.60 -11.15 -0.93
C ALA A 25 3.34 -11.78 -2.31
N GLY A 26 4.38 -11.88 -3.14
CA GLY A 26 4.29 -12.44 -4.49
C GLY A 26 3.48 -11.54 -5.43
N ARG A 27 3.68 -10.22 -5.38
CA ARG A 27 2.91 -9.27 -6.20
C ARG A 27 3.21 -9.35 -7.69
N ARG A 28 4.22 -10.13 -8.11
CA ARG A 28 4.51 -10.38 -9.53
C ARG A 28 3.71 -11.57 -10.04
N GLU A 29 3.47 -12.55 -9.20
CA GLU A 29 2.68 -13.75 -9.44
C GLU A 29 1.17 -13.45 -9.30
N ALA A 30 0.80 -12.75 -8.23
CA ALA A 30 -0.55 -12.28 -7.94
C ALA A 30 -0.64 -10.75 -8.15
N SER A 31 -0.45 -10.33 -9.40
CA SER A 31 -0.35 -8.91 -9.77
C SER A 31 -1.67 -8.14 -9.60
N PRO A 32 -1.63 -6.84 -9.20
CA PRO A 32 -0.43 -6.08 -8.84
C PRO A 32 -0.15 -6.02 -7.33
N TYR A 33 -0.97 -6.68 -6.49
CA TYR A 33 -1.00 -6.43 -5.04
C TYR A 33 -0.41 -7.56 -4.18
N GLY A 34 -0.19 -8.74 -4.76
CA GLY A 34 0.22 -9.93 -4.03
C GLY A 34 -0.95 -10.61 -3.31
N ALA A 35 -0.67 -11.73 -2.66
CA ALA A 35 -1.64 -12.50 -1.88
C ALA A 35 -1.62 -12.13 -0.37
N GLY A 36 -0.93 -11.05 0.00
CA GLY A 36 -0.69 -10.66 1.39
C GLY A 36 -1.59 -9.55 1.92
N TYR A 37 -1.12 -8.91 2.99
CA TYR A 37 -1.91 -7.92 3.73
C TYR A 37 -2.26 -6.69 2.90
N VAL A 38 -1.41 -6.30 1.93
CA VAL A 38 -1.70 -5.16 1.04
C VAL A 38 -3.00 -5.39 0.26
N ASN A 39 -3.19 -6.59 -0.28
CA ASN A 39 -4.42 -6.97 -0.98
C ASN A 39 -5.63 -7.05 -0.03
N GLN A 40 -5.43 -7.55 1.20
CA GLN A 40 -6.49 -7.65 2.20
C GLN A 40 -6.97 -6.26 2.68
N VAL A 41 -6.04 -5.37 3.02
CA VAL A 41 -6.33 -3.98 3.43
C VAL A 41 -7.04 -3.23 2.30
N ARG A 42 -6.51 -3.31 1.07
CA ARG A 42 -7.17 -2.74 -0.12
C ARG A 42 -8.61 -3.24 -0.23
N SER A 43 -8.81 -4.55 -0.17
CA SER A 43 -10.13 -5.16 -0.38
C SER A 43 -11.12 -4.76 0.71
N LEU A 44 -10.70 -4.70 1.97
CA LEU A 44 -11.53 -4.27 3.08
C LEU A 44 -11.95 -2.80 2.94
N ILE A 45 -11.02 -1.91 2.57
CA ILE A 45 -11.31 -0.49 2.38
C ILE A 45 -12.26 -0.29 1.20
N LEU A 46 -11.99 -0.93 0.05
CA LEU A 46 -12.86 -0.82 -1.13
C LEU A 46 -14.26 -1.40 -0.88
N ALA A 47 -14.38 -2.47 -0.10
CA ALA A 47 -15.67 -3.03 0.26
C ALA A 47 -16.50 -2.11 1.17
N ARG A 48 -15.82 -1.32 2.02
CA ARG A 48 -16.48 -0.48 3.03
C ARG A 48 -16.69 0.97 2.60
N TYR A 49 -15.78 1.50 1.81
CA TYR A 49 -15.71 2.91 1.40
C TYR A 49 -15.39 3.03 -0.11
N PRO A 50 -16.18 2.39 -1.00
CA PRO A 50 -15.93 2.45 -2.44
C PRO A 50 -15.97 3.88 -3.00
N GLU A 51 -16.71 4.79 -2.38
CA GLU A 51 -16.87 6.19 -2.76
C GLU A 51 -15.56 7.00 -2.69
N LEU A 52 -14.58 6.55 -1.91
CA LEU A 52 -13.31 7.25 -1.79
C LEU A 52 -12.45 7.14 -3.05
N GLY A 53 -12.66 6.13 -3.90
CA GLY A 53 -11.89 6.00 -5.15
C GLY A 53 -10.37 6.01 -4.96
N LEU A 54 -9.87 5.38 -3.89
CA LEU A 54 -8.45 5.40 -3.51
C LEU A 54 -7.59 4.62 -4.52
N CYS A 55 -6.37 5.10 -4.75
CA CYS A 55 -5.35 4.42 -5.54
C CYS A 55 -4.39 3.67 -4.60
N PHE A 56 -4.15 2.38 -4.86
CA PHE A 56 -3.24 1.55 -4.06
C PHE A 56 -2.04 1.12 -4.91
N VAL A 57 -0.85 1.18 -4.34
CA VAL A 57 0.38 0.71 -5.00
C VAL A 57 1.16 -0.17 -4.04
N ASN A 58 1.58 -1.35 -4.51
CA ASN A 58 2.49 -2.23 -3.78
C ASN A 58 3.90 -2.16 -4.38
N ARG A 59 4.87 -1.68 -3.59
CA ARG A 59 6.31 -1.63 -3.89
C ARG A 59 7.13 -2.51 -2.93
N GLY A 60 6.52 -3.53 -2.33
CA GLY A 60 7.25 -4.55 -1.60
C GLY A 60 8.24 -5.32 -2.50
N VAL A 61 9.40 -5.68 -1.94
CA VAL A 61 10.41 -6.52 -2.58
C VAL A 61 10.92 -7.55 -1.58
N SER A 62 10.72 -8.83 -1.88
CA SER A 62 11.21 -9.92 -1.04
C SER A 62 12.71 -9.88 -0.80
N GLY A 63 13.13 -10.00 0.47
CA GLY A 63 14.54 -9.98 0.89
C GLY A 63 15.10 -8.57 1.13
N ASP A 64 14.28 -7.53 1.00
CA ASP A 64 14.71 -6.18 1.32
C ASP A 64 15.03 -5.99 2.81
N THR A 65 16.01 -5.14 3.05
CA THR A 65 16.34 -4.57 4.35
C THR A 65 16.20 -3.05 4.24
N THR A 66 16.32 -2.32 5.35
CA THR A 66 16.33 -0.85 5.32
C THR A 66 17.37 -0.27 4.34
N ARG A 67 18.54 -0.90 4.18
CA ARG A 67 19.56 -0.45 3.21
C ARG A 67 19.05 -0.56 1.77
N HIS A 68 18.45 -1.70 1.42
CA HIS A 68 17.87 -1.92 0.09
C HIS A 68 16.74 -0.93 -0.20
N LEU A 69 15.93 -0.58 0.81
CA LEU A 69 14.88 0.44 0.67
C LEU A 69 15.44 1.83 0.39
N VAL A 70 16.49 2.24 1.09
CA VAL A 70 17.15 3.53 0.85
C VAL A 70 17.64 3.63 -0.60
N ASP A 71 18.24 2.56 -1.12
CA ASP A 71 18.78 2.53 -2.49
C ASP A 71 17.71 2.70 -3.59
N ARG A 72 16.44 2.41 -3.29
CA ARG A 72 15.31 2.53 -4.22
C ARG A 72 14.24 3.54 -3.80
N TRP A 73 14.49 4.32 -2.77
CA TRP A 73 13.50 5.23 -2.16
C TRP A 73 12.97 6.26 -3.15
N GLU A 74 13.86 6.84 -3.95
CA GLU A 74 13.49 7.85 -4.95
C GLU A 74 12.47 7.29 -5.96
N ARG A 75 12.74 6.09 -6.49
CA ARG A 75 11.88 5.45 -7.49
C ARG A 75 10.57 4.93 -6.91
N ASP A 76 10.65 4.27 -5.76
CA ASP A 76 9.53 3.47 -5.25
C ASP A 76 8.65 4.24 -4.25
N VAL A 77 9.08 5.41 -3.79
CA VAL A 77 8.32 6.27 -2.88
C VAL A 77 8.18 7.69 -3.40
N ILE A 78 9.29 8.40 -3.66
CA ILE A 78 9.21 9.83 -4.01
C ILE A 78 8.54 10.04 -5.37
N ALA A 79 8.94 9.29 -6.40
CA ALA A 79 8.37 9.37 -7.74
C ALA A 79 6.89 8.96 -7.79
N GLU A 80 6.42 8.15 -6.83
CA GLU A 80 5.01 7.78 -6.72
C GLU A 80 4.14 8.93 -6.23
N GLN A 81 4.70 9.93 -5.54
CA GLN A 81 3.95 11.03 -4.93
C GLN A 81 2.75 10.53 -4.08
N PRO A 82 3.01 9.73 -3.02
CA PRO A 82 1.95 9.24 -2.15
C PRO A 82 1.32 10.36 -1.33
N ASP A 83 0.00 10.31 -1.15
CA ASP A 83 -0.67 11.01 -0.05
C ASP A 83 -0.44 10.29 1.29
N TRP A 84 -0.37 8.95 1.23
CA TRP A 84 -0.10 8.08 2.37
C TRP A 84 0.97 7.06 2.04
N LEU A 85 1.91 6.89 2.97
CA LEU A 85 2.96 5.88 2.90
C LEU A 85 2.78 4.88 4.05
N VAL A 86 2.78 3.59 3.72
CA VAL A 86 2.86 2.49 4.67
C VAL A 86 4.20 1.80 4.48
N LEU A 87 5.04 1.82 5.51
CA LEU A 87 6.36 1.21 5.52
C LEU A 87 6.41 0.07 6.53
N MET A 88 6.82 -1.12 6.08
CA MET A 88 7.07 -2.28 6.94
C MET A 88 8.33 -3.02 6.47
N ILE A 89 9.37 -3.02 7.31
CA ILE A 89 10.73 -3.48 7.00
C ILE A 89 11.41 -4.05 8.24
#